data_AF-A0A3C0IBM5-F1
#
_entry.id   AF-A0A3C0IBM5-F1
#
_cell.length_a   1.000
_cell.length_b   1.000
_cell.length_c   1.000
_cell.angle_alpha   90.00
_cell.angle_beta   90.00
_cell.angle_gamma   90.00
#
_symmetry.space_group_name_H-M   'P 1'
#
loop_
_entity.id
_entity.type
_entity.pdbx_description
1 polymer ?
#
loop_
_entity_poly.entity_id
_entity_poly.type
_entity_poly.pdbx_seq_one_letter_code
_entity_poly.pdbx_strand_id
1 'polypeptide(L)'
;MRFYSLFFALSLMVSANLRAQVEAIATEKVANADLSCSGAITQGVTGSVFEKLAQPMKVGKTTMDKTPLETLVVVFEPTTAKQLVAKESFYFEEPTTPQVTQVATSQTGCFAISLPAGQYSVFIKNGEKGWRTQIDAQGNCALISIQEGQLLLFDLLLGGVMAQD
;
A
#
# COMPACT_ATOMS: atom_id res chain seq x y z
N MET A 1 58.19 -20.06 18.22
CA MET A 1 56.98 -20.68 17.63
C MET A 1 55.87 -19.63 17.60
N ARG A 2 55.62 -19.03 16.43
CA ARG A 2 54.58 -18.01 16.19
C ARG A 2 53.39 -18.69 15.52
N PHE A 3 52.36 -19.04 16.29
CA PHE A 3 51.14 -19.71 15.79
C PHE A 3 49.88 -19.06 16.40
N TYR A 4 49.70 -17.75 16.25
CA TYR A 4 48.44 -17.09 16.68
C TYR A 4 47.90 -16.03 15.72
N SER A 5 48.57 -15.76 14.59
CA SER A 5 48.18 -14.66 13.69
C SER A 5 47.23 -15.06 12.54
N LEU A 6 46.98 -16.35 12.31
CA LEU A 6 46.15 -16.80 11.19
C LEU A 6 44.66 -17.01 11.53
N PHE A 7 44.30 -17.18 12.81
CA PHE A 7 42.90 -17.45 13.19
C PHE A 7 42.03 -16.20 13.31
N PHE A 8 42.63 -15.03 13.61
CA PHE A 8 41.86 -13.78 13.76
C PHE A 8 41.36 -13.22 12.43
N ALA A 9 42.13 -13.38 11.35
CA ALA A 9 41.75 -12.89 10.03
C ALA A 9 40.58 -13.68 9.42
N LEU A 10 40.49 -14.99 9.69
CA LEU A 10 39.43 -15.84 9.14
C LEU A 10 38.05 -15.53 9.76
N SER A 11 38.00 -15.17 11.05
CA SER A 11 36.76 -14.84 11.76
C SER A 11 36.16 -13.48 11.36
N LEU A 12 36.98 -12.51 10.98
CA LEU A 12 36.52 -11.19 10.49
C LEU A 12 35.96 -11.26 9.07
N MET A 13 36.50 -12.14 8.22
CA MET A 13 36.03 -12.27 6.84
C MET A 13 34.67 -12.97 6.73
N VAL A 14 34.37 -13.93 7.62
CA VAL A 14 33.05 -14.61 7.64
C VAL A 14 31.93 -13.64 8.05
N SER A 15 32.19 -12.73 8.99
CA SER A 15 31.19 -11.79 9.51
C SER A 15 30.89 -10.62 8.56
N ALA A 16 31.85 -10.20 7.73
CA ALA A 16 31.62 -9.21 6.67
C ALA A 16 30.78 -9.79 5.52
N ASN A 17 31.05 -11.03 5.12
CA ASN A 17 30.32 -11.71 4.04
C ASN A 17 28.85 -11.95 4.43
N LEU A 18 28.58 -12.27 5.70
CA LEU A 18 27.22 -12.46 6.20
C LEU A 18 26.42 -11.15 6.26
N ARG A 19 27.05 -10.02 6.63
CA ARG A 19 26.39 -8.70 6.61
C ARG A 19 26.05 -8.24 5.19
N ALA A 20 26.98 -8.40 4.24
CA ALA A 20 26.73 -8.05 2.84
C ALA A 20 25.59 -8.87 2.23
N GLN A 21 25.47 -10.15 2.61
CA GLN A 21 24.36 -10.99 2.12
C GLN A 21 23.01 -10.64 2.77
N VAL A 22 22.99 -10.18 4.03
CA VAL A 22 21.73 -9.72 4.67
C VAL A 22 21.25 -8.39 4.08
N GLU A 23 22.15 -7.47 3.71
CA GLU A 23 21.81 -6.21 3.03
C GLU A 23 21.31 -6.44 1.60
N ALA A 24 21.91 -7.38 0.87
CA ALA A 24 21.44 -7.77 -0.47
C ALA A 24 20.04 -8.42 -0.45
N ILE A 25 19.77 -9.29 0.53
CA ILE A 25 18.46 -9.96 0.67
C ILE A 25 17.35 -8.97 1.07
N ALA A 26 17.66 -7.92 1.83
CA ALA A 26 16.71 -6.86 2.15
C ALA A 26 16.35 -6.00 0.92
N THR A 27 17.24 -5.93 -0.07
CA THR A 27 17.05 -5.11 -1.27
C THR A 27 16.29 -5.86 -2.38
N GLU A 28 16.42 -7.19 -2.44
CA GLU A 28 15.80 -7.99 -3.51
C GLU A 28 14.30 -8.23 -3.31
N LYS A 29 13.78 -8.17 -2.07
CA LYS A 29 12.35 -8.41 -1.80
C LYS A 29 11.43 -7.23 -2.16
N VAL A 30 11.98 -6.09 -2.60
CA VAL A 30 11.22 -4.90 -3.03
C VAL A 30 11.19 -4.75 -4.56
N ALA A 31 11.99 -5.52 -5.30
CA ALA A 31 12.20 -5.33 -6.74
C ALA A 31 11.11 -5.94 -7.66
N ASN A 32 9.94 -6.30 -7.14
CA ASN A 32 8.85 -6.83 -7.98
C ASN A 32 7.47 -6.28 -7.59
N ALA A 33 7.46 -5.12 -6.93
CA ALA A 33 6.29 -4.26 -6.86
C ALA A 33 6.38 -3.28 -8.03
N ASP A 34 5.39 -3.25 -8.92
CA ASP A 34 5.33 -2.29 -10.02
C ASP A 34 5.12 -0.87 -9.44
N LEU A 35 6.22 -0.17 -9.20
CA LEU A 35 6.25 1.20 -8.65
C LEU A 35 6.06 2.25 -9.75
N SER A 36 5.48 1.90 -10.90
CA SER A 36 5.31 2.82 -12.04
C SER A 36 4.60 4.14 -11.68
N CYS A 37 3.75 4.13 -10.64
CA CYS A 37 3.03 5.29 -10.17
C CYS A 37 3.82 6.17 -9.17
N SER A 38 5.03 5.79 -8.75
CA SER A 38 5.77 6.46 -7.66
C SER A 38 6.20 7.88 -7.97
N GLY A 39 6.36 8.23 -9.24
CA GLY A 39 6.97 9.50 -9.62
C GLY A 39 8.35 9.66 -8.95
N ALA A 40 8.58 10.79 -8.27
CA ALA A 40 9.85 11.13 -7.63
C ALA A 40 9.89 10.91 -6.11
N ILE A 41 8.86 10.32 -5.48
CA ILE A 41 8.88 10.10 -4.03
C ILE A 41 9.74 8.88 -3.67
N THR A 42 10.49 8.98 -2.58
CA THR A 42 11.35 7.90 -2.07
C THR A 42 10.80 7.25 -0.80
N GLN A 43 9.74 7.82 -0.21
CA GLN A 43 9.07 7.31 0.98
C GLN A 43 7.58 7.65 0.95
N GLY A 44 6.74 6.73 1.41
CA GLY A 44 5.29 6.91 1.52
C GLY A 44 4.52 5.77 0.87
N VAL A 45 3.43 6.09 0.18
CA VAL A 45 2.57 5.10 -0.47
C VAL A 45 2.33 5.47 -1.93
N THR A 46 2.33 4.47 -2.81
CA THR A 46 1.97 4.61 -4.23
C THR A 46 1.13 3.42 -4.67
N GLY A 47 0.38 3.58 -5.75
CA GLY A 47 -0.42 2.50 -6.32
C GLY A 47 -1.41 3.04 -7.34
N SER A 48 -2.40 2.22 -7.66
CA SER A 48 -3.47 2.56 -8.57
C SER A 48 -4.85 2.37 -7.94
N VAL A 49 -5.79 3.21 -8.38
CA VAL A 49 -7.22 3.05 -8.07
C VAL A 49 -7.93 2.50 -9.28
N PHE A 50 -8.68 1.42 -9.10
CA PHE A 50 -9.52 0.85 -10.15
C PHE A 50 -10.97 0.71 -9.71
N GLU A 51 -11.90 0.89 -10.65
CA GLU A 51 -13.28 0.46 -10.51
C GLU A 51 -13.43 -0.99 -10.99
N LYS A 52 -14.12 -1.82 -10.20
CA LYS A 52 -14.49 -3.18 -10.64
C LYS A 52 -15.80 -3.12 -11.42
N LEU A 53 -15.74 -3.46 -12.71
CA LEU A 53 -16.96 -3.69 -13.48
C LEU A 53 -17.61 -5.00 -13.04
N ALA A 54 -18.88 -4.93 -12.62
CA ALA A 54 -19.71 -6.12 -12.43
C ALA A 54 -20.07 -6.68 -13.81
N GLN A 55 -19.21 -7.53 -14.38
CA GLN A 55 -19.59 -8.35 -15.54
C GLN A 55 -20.02 -9.75 -15.08
N PRO A 56 -21.06 -10.35 -15.69
CA PRO A 56 -21.34 -11.76 -15.49
C PRO A 56 -20.13 -12.57 -15.97
N MET A 57 -19.66 -13.51 -15.15
CA MET A 57 -18.57 -14.41 -15.52
C MET A 57 -18.90 -15.08 -16.86
N LYS A 58 -18.19 -14.74 -17.94
CA LYS A 58 -18.19 -15.57 -19.14
C LYS A 58 -17.38 -16.83 -18.83
N VAL A 59 -18.03 -17.99 -18.93
CA VAL A 59 -17.38 -19.30 -18.77
C VAL A 59 -16.13 -19.33 -19.65
N GLY A 60 -14.95 -19.48 -19.04
CA GLY A 60 -13.67 -19.63 -19.75
C GLY A 60 -12.79 -18.38 -19.89
N LYS A 61 -13.16 -17.21 -19.35
CA LYS A 61 -12.24 -16.06 -19.20
C LYS A 61 -12.26 -15.52 -17.77
N THR A 62 -11.08 -15.49 -17.13
CA THR A 62 -10.86 -15.08 -15.73
C THR A 62 -10.40 -13.63 -15.57
N THR A 63 -10.43 -12.80 -16.62
CA THR A 63 -9.99 -11.42 -16.48
C THR A 63 -11.11 -10.58 -15.90
N MET A 64 -11.00 -10.30 -14.61
CA MET A 64 -11.72 -9.18 -13.99
C MET A 64 -11.24 -7.91 -14.69
N ASP A 65 -12.05 -7.33 -15.57
CA ASP A 65 -11.74 -6.06 -16.22
C ASP A 65 -11.76 -4.97 -15.14
N LYS A 66 -10.56 -4.54 -14.71
CA LYS A 66 -10.36 -3.40 -13.82
C LYS A 66 -10.23 -2.15 -14.69
N THR A 67 -11.10 -1.17 -14.48
CA THR A 67 -11.00 0.13 -15.18
C THR A 67 -10.27 1.11 -14.26
N PRO A 68 -9.18 1.76 -14.71
CA PRO A 68 -8.55 2.80 -13.91
C PRO A 68 -9.52 3.94 -13.56
N LEU A 69 -9.40 4.51 -12.37
CA LEU A 69 -10.33 5.50 -11.86
C LEU A 69 -9.63 6.81 -11.48
N GLU A 70 -10.02 7.90 -12.15
CA GLU A 70 -9.64 9.27 -11.80
C GLU A 70 -10.53 9.76 -10.62
N THR A 71 -9.94 9.95 -9.45
CA THR A 71 -10.64 10.20 -8.18
C THR A 71 -9.67 10.76 -7.13
N LEU A 72 -10.12 10.94 -5.88
CA LEU A 72 -9.28 11.38 -4.77
C LEU A 72 -8.93 10.19 -3.86
N VAL A 73 -7.63 10.01 -3.61
CA VAL A 73 -7.14 9.18 -2.50
C VAL A 73 -6.89 10.10 -1.32
N VAL A 74 -7.48 9.76 -0.18
CA VAL A 74 -7.43 10.55 1.05
C VAL A 74 -6.85 9.68 2.16
N VAL A 75 -5.90 10.24 2.90
CA VAL A 75 -5.20 9.58 3.99
C VAL A 75 -5.64 10.19 5.31
N PHE A 76 -6.06 9.33 6.23
CA PHE A 76 -6.44 9.69 7.59
C PHE A 76 -5.49 9.04 8.59
N GLU A 77 -5.51 9.52 9.83
CA GLU A 77 -4.96 8.76 10.96
C GLU A 77 -5.66 7.38 11.07
N PRO A 78 -5.07 6.40 11.79
CA PRO A 78 -5.64 5.06 11.91
C PRO A 78 -7.11 5.08 12.28
N THR A 79 -7.92 4.53 11.38
CA THR A 79 -9.39 4.58 11.44
C THR A 79 -9.94 3.16 11.43
N THR A 80 -10.98 2.93 12.23
CA THR A 80 -11.71 1.68 12.32
C THR A 80 -13.14 1.84 11.82
N ALA A 81 -13.78 0.72 11.48
CA ALA A 81 -15.17 0.69 11.03
C ALA A 81 -16.15 1.32 12.04
N LYS A 82 -15.83 1.32 13.34
CA LYS A 82 -16.64 1.94 14.40
C LYS A 82 -16.71 3.46 14.29
N GLN A 83 -15.77 4.08 13.58
CA GLN A 83 -15.69 5.52 13.37
C GLN A 83 -16.30 5.95 12.02
N LEU A 84 -16.90 5.01 11.29
CA LEU A 84 -17.55 5.25 10.03
C LEU A 84 -19.07 5.30 10.19
N VAL A 85 -19.69 6.26 9.52
CA VAL A 85 -21.15 6.32 9.35
C VAL A 85 -21.48 5.83 7.95
N ALA A 86 -22.26 4.76 7.87
CA ALA A 86 -22.71 4.23 6.59
C ALA A 86 -23.64 5.23 5.90
N LYS A 87 -23.42 5.44 4.61
CA LYS A 87 -24.32 6.17 3.71
C LYS A 87 -25.06 5.13 2.85
N GLU A 88 -25.22 5.41 1.56
CA GLU A 88 -25.88 4.51 0.62
C GLU A 88 -24.92 3.43 0.11
N SER A 89 -25.41 2.19 0.04
CA SER A 89 -24.66 1.04 -0.48
C SER A 89 -23.34 0.82 0.28
N PHE A 90 -22.18 0.82 -0.40
CA PHE A 90 -20.85 0.63 0.16
C PHE A 90 -20.09 1.95 0.40
N TYR A 91 -20.80 3.07 0.44
CA TYR A 91 -20.23 4.38 0.75
C TYR A 91 -20.46 4.74 2.21
N PHE A 92 -19.49 5.48 2.75
CA PHE A 92 -19.54 6.09 4.06
C PHE A 92 -19.65 7.61 3.91
N GLU A 93 -20.05 8.27 4.98
CA GLU A 93 -19.78 9.69 5.18
C GLU A 93 -18.27 9.94 5.39
N GLU A 94 -17.88 11.20 5.53
CA GLU A 94 -16.50 11.55 5.85
C GLU A 94 -16.08 10.93 7.19
N PRO A 95 -14.92 10.25 7.27
CA PRO A 95 -14.41 9.77 8.54
C PRO A 95 -14.27 10.91 9.55
N THR A 96 -14.64 10.66 10.81
CA THR A 96 -14.49 11.64 11.90
C THR A 96 -13.05 11.76 12.41
N THR A 97 -12.19 10.82 12.00
CA THR A 97 -10.75 10.81 12.27
C THR A 97 -10.04 11.97 11.54
N PRO A 98 -8.95 12.53 12.08
CA PRO A 98 -8.22 13.60 11.39
C PRO A 98 -7.68 13.19 10.01
N GLN A 99 -7.92 14.04 9.01
CA GLN A 99 -7.32 13.91 7.69
C GLN A 99 -5.85 14.35 7.74
N VAL A 100 -4.95 13.51 7.21
CA VAL A 100 -3.52 13.80 7.09
C VAL A 100 -3.21 14.49 5.77
N THR A 101 -3.67 13.94 4.65
CA THR A 101 -3.41 14.48 3.31
C THR A 101 -4.37 13.87 2.27
N GLN A 102 -4.33 14.39 1.04
CA GLN A 102 -5.06 13.84 -0.10
C GLN A 102 -4.32 14.09 -1.41
N VAL A 103 -4.56 13.25 -2.42
CA VAL A 103 -4.05 13.41 -3.78
C VAL A 103 -5.10 12.99 -4.80
N ALA A 104 -5.14 13.67 -5.95
CA ALA A 104 -5.90 13.20 -7.09
C ALA A 104 -5.12 12.08 -7.80
N THR A 105 -5.83 11.03 -8.22
CA THR A 105 -5.26 10.02 -9.11
C THR A 105 -5.18 10.57 -10.53
N SER A 106 -4.27 10.03 -11.34
CA SER A 106 -4.19 10.36 -12.76
C SER A 106 -5.34 9.70 -13.57
N GLN A 107 -5.41 10.01 -14.86
CA GLN A 107 -6.31 9.33 -15.81
C GLN A 107 -6.06 7.81 -15.92
N THR A 108 -4.87 7.35 -15.53
CA THR A 108 -4.52 5.92 -15.45
C THR A 108 -4.74 5.35 -14.05
N GLY A 109 -5.40 6.08 -13.16
CA GLY A 109 -5.68 5.67 -11.78
C GLY A 109 -4.48 5.74 -10.83
N CYS A 110 -3.29 6.15 -11.30
CA CYS A 110 -2.07 6.17 -10.49
C CYS A 110 -2.12 7.26 -9.41
N PHE A 111 -1.54 6.97 -8.25
CA PHE A 111 -1.25 7.94 -7.20
C PHE A 111 0.10 7.68 -6.52
N ALA A 112 0.65 8.73 -5.92
CA ALA A 112 1.81 8.68 -5.04
C ALA A 112 1.68 9.78 -3.98
N ILE A 113 1.92 9.42 -2.72
CA ILE A 113 1.80 10.30 -1.56
C ILE A 113 3.02 10.12 -0.69
N SER A 114 3.77 11.21 -0.48
CA SER A 114 4.86 11.23 0.49
C SER A 114 4.28 11.22 1.91
N LEU A 115 4.69 10.25 2.72
CA LEU A 115 4.26 10.09 4.12
C LEU A 115 5.47 9.79 5.00
N PRO A 116 5.54 10.35 6.22
CA PRO A 116 6.53 9.94 7.20
C PRO A 116 6.29 8.50 7.67
N ALA A 117 7.25 7.92 8.38
CA ALA A 117 7.06 6.64 9.03
C ALA A 117 5.89 6.72 10.04
N GLY A 118 4.98 5.76 9.99
CA GLY A 118 3.73 5.81 10.74
C GLY A 118 2.66 4.84 10.24
N GLN A 119 1.49 4.90 10.87
CA GLN A 119 0.32 4.13 10.48
C GLN A 119 -0.78 5.06 9.98
N TYR A 120 -1.46 4.64 8.91
CA TYR A 120 -2.47 5.46 8.23
C TYR A 120 -3.61 4.60 7.70
N SER A 121 -4.79 5.20 7.61
CA SER A 121 -5.94 4.60 6.93
C SER A 121 -6.18 5.30 5.60
N VAL A 122 -6.35 4.51 4.54
CA VAL A 122 -6.50 5.03 3.17
C VAL A 122 -7.94 4.90 2.69
N PHE A 123 -8.45 5.97 2.10
CA PHE A 123 -9.80 6.06 1.57
C PHE A 123 -9.80 6.56 0.13
N ILE A 124 -10.81 6.17 -0.63
CA ILE A 124 -11.19 6.78 -1.90
C ILE A 124 -12.37 7.72 -1.64
N LYS A 125 -12.30 8.96 -2.10
CA LYS A 125 -13.44 9.89 -2.13
C LYS A 125 -13.99 9.98 -3.55
N ASN A 126 -15.16 9.37 -3.77
CA ASN A 126 -15.79 9.32 -5.10
C ASN A 126 -16.81 10.44 -5.28
N GLY A 127 -16.32 11.66 -5.53
CA GLY A 127 -17.16 12.84 -5.73
C GLY A 127 -18.18 13.02 -4.59
N GLU A 128 -19.44 13.24 -4.94
CA GLU A 128 -20.54 13.40 -3.98
C GLU A 128 -21.11 12.07 -3.46
N LYS A 129 -20.75 10.93 -4.07
CA LYS A 129 -21.25 9.62 -3.64
C LYS A 129 -20.82 9.31 -2.21
N GLY A 130 -19.57 9.62 -1.88
CA GLY A 130 -19.03 9.52 -0.53
C GLY A 130 -17.66 8.86 -0.49
N TRP A 131 -17.33 8.32 0.68
CA TRP A 131 -16.03 7.75 1.00
C TRP A 131 -16.09 6.23 0.94
N ARG A 132 -15.01 5.60 0.50
CA ARG A 132 -14.89 4.15 0.41
C ARG A 132 -13.52 3.71 0.91
N THR A 133 -13.49 2.61 1.64
CA THR A 133 -12.27 1.97 2.11
C THR A 133 -12.48 0.46 2.19
N GLN A 134 -11.39 -0.30 2.27
CA GLN A 134 -11.44 -1.72 2.60
C GLN A 134 -11.44 -1.86 4.12
N ILE A 135 -12.26 -2.75 4.66
CA ILE A 135 -12.28 -3.04 6.09
C ILE A 135 -11.78 -4.47 6.26
N ASP A 136 -10.72 -4.64 7.05
CA ASP A 136 -10.17 -5.97 7.35
C ASP A 136 -11.02 -6.74 8.37
N ALA A 137 -10.65 -7.98 8.65
CA ALA A 137 -11.37 -8.83 9.62
C ALA A 137 -11.33 -8.30 11.06
N GLN A 138 -10.37 -7.42 11.38
CA GLN A 138 -10.23 -6.76 12.67
C GLN A 138 -11.00 -5.44 12.75
N GLY A 139 -11.59 -5.00 11.64
CA GLY A 139 -12.34 -3.76 11.53
C GLY A 139 -11.49 -2.53 11.28
N ASN A 140 -10.21 -2.67 10.87
CA ASN A 140 -9.39 -1.52 10.47
C ASN A 140 -9.69 -1.14 9.03
N CYS A 141 -9.73 0.17 8.77
CA CYS A 141 -9.97 0.73 7.44
C CYS A 141 -8.64 0.86 6.69
N ALA A 142 -8.38 -0.04 5.74
CA ALA A 142 -7.22 -0.06 4.83
C ALA A 142 -5.94 0.44 5.52
N LEU A 143 -5.62 -0.19 6.65
CA LEU A 143 -4.53 0.24 7.52
C LEU A 143 -3.19 -0.12 6.88
N ILE A 144 -2.39 0.90 6.59
CA ILE A 144 -1.04 0.74 6.06
C ILE A 144 -0.02 1.18 7.11
N SER A 145 1.16 0.58 7.06
CA SER A 145 2.31 0.95 7.89
C SER A 145 3.48 1.33 6.98
N ILE A 146 3.98 2.55 7.14
CA ILE A 146 5.15 3.06 6.43
C ILE A 146 6.34 3.01 7.39
N GLN A 147 7.40 2.34 6.99
CA GLN A 147 8.69 2.36 7.68
C GLN A 147 9.58 3.49 7.15
N GLU A 148 10.60 3.87 7.92
CA GLU A 148 11.59 4.85 7.48
C GLU A 148 12.26 4.39 6.17
N GLY A 149 12.31 5.28 5.18
CA GLY A 149 12.82 5.00 3.84
C GLY A 149 11.95 4.08 2.98
N GLN A 150 10.74 3.70 3.43
CA GLN A 150 9.88 2.76 2.71
C GLN A 150 8.92 3.47 1.76
N LEU A 151 8.91 3.01 0.51
CA LEU A 151 7.82 3.26 -0.43
C LEU A 151 6.95 2.00 -0.54
N LEU A 152 5.70 2.10 -0.08
CA LEU A 152 4.74 1.00 -0.09
C LEU A 152 3.90 1.02 -1.38
N LEU A 153 3.79 -0.12 -2.07
CA LEU A 153 2.81 -0.32 -3.14
C LEU A 153 1.47 -0.77 -2.55
N PHE A 154 0.39 -0.04 -2.83
CA PHE A 154 -0.94 -0.30 -2.30
C PHE A 154 -2.04 0.08 -3.29
N ASP A 155 -2.65 -0.92 -3.93
CA ASP A 155 -3.75 -0.71 -4.86
C ASP A 155 -5.11 -0.64 -4.17
N LEU A 156 -5.95 0.25 -4.67
CA LEU A 156 -7.28 0.48 -4.15
C LEU A 156 -8.33 0.08 -5.19
N LEU A 157 -9.44 -0.51 -4.72
CA LEU A 157 -10.51 -1.00 -5.58
C LEU A 157 -11.85 -0.45 -5.15
N LEU A 158 -12.51 0.21 -6.10
CA LEU A 158 -13.87 0.71 -6.00
C LEU A 158 -14.81 -0.33 -6.62
N GLY A 159 -15.20 -1.34 -5.84
CA GLY A 159 -16.18 -2.36 -6.26
C GLY A 159 -15.77 -3.78 -5.87
N GLY A 160 -16.68 -4.53 -5.25
CA GLY A 160 -16.43 -5.89 -4.76
C GLY A 160 -15.85 -5.96 -3.35
N VAL A 161 -16.16 -7.03 -2.64
CA VAL A 161 -15.47 -7.45 -1.41
C VAL A 161 -14.16 -8.08 -1.88
N MET A 162 -13.02 -7.48 -1.55
CA MET A 162 -11.74 -8.15 -1.76
C MET A 162 -11.61 -9.19 -0.65
N ALA A 163 -11.80 -10.47 -1.00
CA ALA A 163 -11.33 -11.54 -0.16
C ALA A 163 -9.81 -11.37 -0.06
N GLN A 164 -9.29 -11.23 1.16
CA GLN A 164 -7.89 -11.51 1.41
C GLN A 164 -7.75 -13.03 1.28
N ASP A 165 -7.04 -13.48 0.24
CA ASP A 165 -6.59 -14.87 0.13
C ASP A 165 -5.53 -15.17 1.20
#